data_AF-A0A1B8E2G0-F1
#
_entry.id   AF-A0A1B8E2G0-F1
#
_cell.length_a   1.000
_cell.length_b   1.000
_cell.length_c   1.000
_cell.angle_alpha   90.00
_cell.angle_beta   90.00
_cell.angle_gamma   90.00
#
_symmetry.space_group_name_H-M   'P 1'
#
loop_
_entity.id
_entity.type
_entity.pdbx_description
1 polymer ?
#
loop_
_entity_poly.entity_id
_entity_poly.type
_entity_poly.pdbx_seq_one_letter_code
_entity_poly.pdbx_strand_id
1 'polypeptide(L)'
;MSSMRNAVQRRPHRERGQPEERAKWGLLEKHKDYSARARDFNAKKTKLKALRQKVLDKNPDEFYFGMVSQKGPSTTGKSSTGTLNGDKGNKVLDQDAVRLFKTQDLGYVRTMRNKTAKEVEALRRRVVGIEGEGRRVVFVDGEGERGVRMGGDEEREVREEERGGEEGEKRLRRVREKEAGKLEGMLEAAEKRLEALTEAEEALDLQRKKMGKSMSVGGVTKAGVKFKVRERKK
;
A
#
# COMPACT_ATOMS: atom_id res chain seq x y z
N MET A 1 -64.67 17.78 -9.70
CA MET A 1 -64.74 16.78 -8.61
C MET A 1 -64.94 15.40 -9.22
N SER A 2 -64.22 14.38 -8.74
CA SER A 2 -64.36 13.01 -9.24
C SER A 2 -65.06 12.16 -8.17
N SER A 3 -66.37 11.97 -8.31
CA SER A 3 -67.23 11.46 -7.22
C SER A 3 -67.41 9.93 -7.17
N MET A 4 -66.90 9.14 -8.13
CA MET A 4 -66.98 7.66 -8.10
C MET A 4 -65.69 6.95 -8.58
N ARG A 5 -64.52 7.60 -8.51
CA ARG A 5 -63.24 6.95 -8.91
C ARG A 5 -62.68 5.97 -7.87
N ASN A 6 -63.14 6.03 -6.62
CA ASN A 6 -62.68 5.15 -5.53
C ASN A 6 -63.59 3.94 -5.28
N ALA A 7 -64.75 3.84 -5.93
CA ALA A 7 -65.69 2.72 -5.75
C ALA A 7 -65.27 1.44 -6.51
N VAL A 8 -64.42 1.57 -7.54
CA VAL A 8 -63.87 0.46 -8.31
C VAL A 8 -62.35 0.61 -8.35
N GLN A 9 -61.62 -0.31 -7.73
CA GLN A 9 -60.15 -0.31 -7.77
C GLN A 9 -59.67 -0.52 -9.21
N ARG A 10 -58.89 0.44 -9.72
CA ARG A 10 -58.25 0.32 -11.04
C ARG A 10 -57.01 -0.55 -10.91
N ARG A 11 -56.91 -1.60 -11.73
CA ARG A 11 -55.72 -2.45 -11.78
C ARG A 11 -54.53 -1.68 -12.37
N PRO A 12 -53.35 -1.74 -11.74
CA PRO A 12 -52.15 -1.16 -12.32
C PRO A 12 -51.68 -2.01 -13.52
N HIS A 13 -51.39 -1.36 -14.65
CA HIS A 13 -50.75 -2.02 -15.79
C HIS A 13 -49.24 -2.11 -15.55
N ARG A 14 -48.70 -3.34 -15.55
CA ARG A 14 -47.26 -3.60 -15.36
C ARG A 14 -46.52 -3.46 -16.68
N GLU A 15 -45.31 -2.93 -16.62
CA GLU A 15 -44.44 -2.78 -17.79
C GLU A 15 -43.76 -4.12 -18.13
N ARG A 16 -43.55 -4.42 -19.42
CA ARG A 16 -42.89 -5.65 -19.88
C ARG A 16 -41.37 -5.50 -19.90
N GLY A 17 -40.65 -6.58 -19.60
CA GLY A 17 -39.19 -6.67 -19.72
C GLY A 17 -38.67 -6.76 -21.17
N GLN A 18 -37.34 -6.80 -21.32
CA GLN A 18 -36.66 -7.09 -22.58
C GLN A 18 -36.80 -8.59 -22.92
N PRO A 19 -37.04 -8.99 -24.18
CA PRO A 19 -36.99 -10.40 -24.58
C PRO A 19 -35.62 -11.02 -24.33
N GLU A 20 -35.59 -12.30 -23.92
CA GLU A 20 -34.35 -12.99 -23.50
C GLU A 20 -33.30 -13.05 -24.62
N GLU A 21 -33.71 -13.28 -25.86
CA GLU A 21 -32.84 -13.28 -27.04
C GLU A 21 -32.09 -11.94 -27.26
N ARG A 22 -32.66 -10.85 -26.73
CA ARG A 22 -32.13 -9.49 -26.84
C ARG A 22 -31.57 -8.94 -25.53
N ALA A 23 -31.48 -9.77 -24.49
CA ALA A 23 -30.92 -9.38 -23.20
C ALA A 23 -29.49 -8.82 -23.31
N LYS A 24 -28.72 -9.24 -24.34
CA LYS A 24 -27.38 -8.72 -24.63
C LYS A 24 -27.29 -7.20 -24.83
N TRP A 25 -28.39 -6.55 -25.22
CA TRP A 25 -28.45 -5.10 -25.47
C TRP A 25 -28.84 -4.29 -24.23
N GLY A 26 -29.02 -4.96 -23.09
CA GLY A 26 -29.45 -4.33 -21.85
C GLY A 26 -30.96 -4.07 -21.79
N LEU A 27 -31.33 -3.13 -20.92
CA LEU A 27 -32.72 -2.82 -20.58
C LEU A 27 -33.50 -2.28 -21.80
N LEU A 28 -34.73 -2.76 -21.98
CA LEU A 28 -35.66 -2.22 -22.97
C LEU A 28 -36.23 -0.89 -22.48
N GLU A 29 -35.66 0.20 -22.97
CA GLU A 29 -36.07 1.57 -22.63
C GLU A 29 -37.55 1.81 -22.93
N LYS A 30 -38.22 2.48 -21.99
CA LYS A 30 -39.62 2.89 -22.10
C LYS A 30 -39.72 4.40 -22.30
N HIS A 31 -40.94 4.88 -22.49
CA HIS A 31 -41.19 6.31 -22.72
C HIS A 31 -40.67 7.21 -21.58
N LYS A 32 -40.70 6.73 -20.33
CA LYS A 32 -40.14 7.44 -19.17
C LYS A 32 -38.62 7.62 -19.32
N ASP A 33 -37.93 6.55 -19.70
CA ASP A 33 -36.47 6.55 -19.90
C ASP A 33 -36.08 7.43 -21.10
N TYR A 34 -36.82 7.30 -22.21
CA TYR A 34 -36.67 8.18 -23.38
C TYR A 34 -36.85 9.65 -22.99
N SER A 35 -37.89 9.97 -22.23
CA SER A 35 -38.17 11.35 -21.80
C SER A 35 -37.04 11.90 -20.92
N ALA A 36 -36.49 11.09 -20.02
CA ALA A 36 -35.35 11.47 -19.19
C ALA A 36 -34.08 11.70 -20.04
N ARG A 37 -33.78 10.78 -20.97
CA ARG A 37 -32.64 10.90 -21.89
C ARG A 37 -32.77 12.11 -22.82
N ALA A 38 -33.96 12.36 -23.37
CA ALA A 38 -34.23 13.49 -24.24
C ALA A 38 -34.07 14.82 -23.49
N ARG A 39 -34.52 14.90 -22.24
CA ARG A 39 -34.33 16.07 -21.37
C ARG A 39 -32.84 16.32 -21.09
N ASP A 40 -32.08 15.30 -20.71
CA ASP A 40 -30.62 15.42 -20.48
C ASP A 40 -29.88 15.87 -21.74
N PHE A 41 -30.17 15.25 -22.89
CA PHE A 41 -29.56 15.62 -24.17
C PHE A 41 -29.88 17.06 -24.56
N ASN A 42 -31.14 17.48 -24.42
CA ASN A 42 -31.54 18.85 -24.70
C ASN A 42 -30.88 19.86 -23.74
N ALA A 43 -30.75 19.52 -22.45
CA ALA A 43 -30.02 20.36 -21.49
C ALA A 43 -28.54 20.52 -21.83
N LYS A 44 -27.87 19.44 -22.26
CA LYS A 44 -26.48 19.50 -22.75
C LYS A 44 -26.38 20.34 -24.02
N LYS A 45 -27.32 20.18 -24.96
CA LYS A 45 -27.37 20.92 -26.22
C LYS A 45 -27.55 22.42 -25.98
N THR A 46 -28.47 22.83 -25.10
CA THR A 46 -28.67 24.25 -24.76
C THR A 46 -27.43 24.84 -24.09
N LYS A 47 -26.80 24.12 -23.15
CA LYS A 47 -25.54 24.54 -22.51
C LYS A 47 -24.41 24.73 -23.53
N LEU A 48 -24.21 23.78 -24.44
CA LEU A 48 -23.19 23.88 -25.50
C LEU A 48 -23.47 25.04 -26.45
N LYS A 49 -24.74 25.29 -26.80
CA LYS A 49 -25.12 26.44 -27.62
C LYS A 49 -24.76 27.76 -26.92
N ALA A 50 -25.07 27.89 -25.64
CA ALA A 50 -24.73 29.07 -24.86
C ALA A 50 -23.20 29.28 -24.74
N LEU A 51 -22.43 28.22 -24.53
CA LEU A 51 -20.96 28.29 -24.49
C LEU A 51 -20.38 28.72 -25.84
N ARG A 52 -20.90 28.19 -26.96
CA ARG A 52 -20.45 28.61 -28.29
C ARG A 52 -20.73 30.08 -28.54
N GLN A 53 -21.91 30.56 -28.16
CA GLN A 53 -22.25 31.98 -28.30
C GLN A 53 -21.28 32.86 -27.51
N LYS A 54 -20.97 32.50 -26.24
CA LYS A 54 -19.97 33.22 -25.42
C LYS A 54 -18.57 33.25 -26.05
N VAL A 55 -18.19 32.20 -26.77
CA VAL A 55 -16.89 32.15 -27.47
C VAL A 55 -16.89 33.08 -28.69
N LEU A 56 -18.00 33.15 -29.42
CA LEU A 56 -18.15 34.04 -30.58
C LEU A 56 -18.18 35.52 -30.17
N ASP A 57 -18.86 35.84 -29.06
CA ASP A 57 -19.00 37.21 -28.55
C ASP A 57 -17.79 37.66 -27.71
N LYS A 58 -16.70 36.87 -27.66
CA LYS A 58 -15.54 37.16 -26.82
C LYS A 58 -14.76 38.37 -27.34
N ASN A 59 -14.50 39.36 -26.48
CA ASN A 59 -13.58 40.45 -26.78
C ASN A 59 -12.12 39.95 -26.71
N PRO A 60 -11.31 40.08 -27.79
CA PRO A 60 -9.90 39.68 -27.77
C PRO A 60 -9.04 40.48 -26.78
N ASP A 61 -9.42 41.71 -26.46
CA ASP A 61 -8.66 42.61 -25.59
C ASP A 61 -9.16 42.61 -24.13
N GLU A 62 -10.00 41.64 -23.75
CA GLU A 62 -10.47 41.53 -22.37
C GLU A 62 -9.32 41.21 -21.40
N PHE A 63 -9.23 41.95 -20.30
CA PHE A 63 -8.25 41.71 -19.25
C PHE A 63 -8.94 41.63 -17.89
N TYR A 64 -8.70 40.52 -17.18
CA TYR A 64 -9.11 40.33 -15.79
C TYR A 64 -7.86 40.10 -14.94
N PHE A 65 -7.81 40.65 -13.73
CA PHE A 65 -6.65 40.51 -12.82
C PHE A 65 -6.32 39.03 -12.48
N GLY A 66 -7.31 38.13 -12.53
CA GLY A 66 -7.09 36.70 -12.35
C GLY A 66 -6.21 36.04 -13.42
N MET A 67 -6.10 36.64 -14.60
CA MET A 67 -5.21 36.15 -15.67
C MET A 67 -3.73 36.25 -15.31
N VAL A 68 -3.36 37.10 -14.33
CA VAL A 68 -1.97 37.26 -13.88
C VAL A 68 -1.53 36.10 -12.98
N SER A 69 -2.43 35.57 -12.16
CA SER A 69 -2.12 34.50 -11.20
C SER A 69 -2.46 33.10 -11.71
N GLN A 70 -3.40 32.98 -12.65
CA GLN A 70 -3.85 31.70 -13.19
C GLN A 70 -3.21 31.41 -14.56
N LYS A 71 -2.82 30.15 -14.76
CA LYS A 71 -2.39 29.68 -16.07
C LYS A 71 -3.62 29.31 -16.90
N GLY A 72 -3.73 29.92 -18.07
CA GLY A 72 -4.77 29.63 -19.05
C GLY A 72 -4.77 28.18 -19.56
N PRO A 73 -5.78 27.79 -20.35
CA PRO A 73 -5.84 26.46 -20.93
C PRO A 73 -4.63 26.22 -21.84
N SER A 74 -4.06 25.02 -21.78
CA SER A 74 -2.96 24.63 -22.68
C SER A 74 -3.54 24.32 -24.04
N THR A 75 -3.26 25.15 -25.05
CA THR A 75 -3.75 24.95 -26.42
C THR A 75 -2.80 24.13 -27.29
N THR A 76 -1.55 23.96 -26.85
CA THR A 76 -0.49 23.26 -27.60
C THR A 76 0.04 22.04 -26.84
N GLY A 77 0.52 21.05 -27.59
CA GLY A 77 1.20 19.86 -27.04
C GLY A 77 0.28 18.69 -26.71
N LYS A 78 0.87 17.59 -26.23
CA LYS A 78 0.20 16.31 -25.98
C LYS A 78 -0.87 16.38 -24.88
N SER A 79 -0.76 17.32 -23.94
CA SER A 79 -1.71 17.53 -22.85
C SER A 79 -2.65 18.72 -23.09
N SER A 80 -2.90 19.06 -24.36
CA SER A 80 -3.81 20.15 -24.73
C SER A 80 -5.23 19.85 -24.23
N THR A 81 -5.71 20.68 -23.31
CA THR A 81 -7.06 20.57 -22.73
C THR A 81 -7.66 21.98 -22.64
N GLY A 82 -8.93 22.11 -23.01
CA GLY A 82 -9.66 23.39 -22.96
C GLY A 82 -10.06 23.86 -21.56
N THR A 83 -9.62 23.18 -20.50
CA THR A 83 -9.89 23.54 -19.10
C THR A 83 -8.75 24.35 -18.52
N LEU A 84 -9.04 25.22 -17.56
CA LEU A 84 -8.02 25.93 -16.79
C LEU A 84 -7.21 24.94 -15.95
N ASN A 85 -5.89 25.14 -15.90
CA ASN A 85 -5.02 24.36 -15.03
C ASN A 85 -5.17 24.87 -13.59
N GLY A 86 -5.95 24.14 -12.79
CA GLY A 86 -6.12 24.45 -11.37
C GLY A 86 -4.85 24.18 -10.56
N ASP A 87 -4.64 24.97 -9.51
CA ASP A 87 -3.61 24.69 -8.50
C ASP A 87 -4.04 23.51 -7.63
N LYS A 88 -3.13 22.55 -7.44
CA LYS A 88 -3.32 21.40 -6.54
C LYS A 88 -2.94 21.73 -5.09
N GLY A 89 -2.39 22.92 -4.83
CA GLY A 89 -1.97 23.40 -3.53
C GLY A 89 -0.52 23.07 -3.16
N ASN A 90 0.19 22.33 -4.03
CA ASN A 90 1.61 22.03 -3.81
C ASN A 90 2.47 23.27 -4.08
N LYS A 91 3.23 23.68 -3.09
CA LYS A 91 4.15 24.84 -3.16
C LYS A 91 5.60 24.37 -3.18
N VAL A 92 6.46 25.13 -3.84
CA VAL A 92 7.91 24.93 -3.74
C VAL A 92 8.34 25.33 -2.33
N LEU A 93 8.88 24.37 -1.58
CA LEU A 93 9.36 24.60 -0.22
C LEU A 93 10.78 25.16 -0.23
N ASP A 94 11.07 26.03 0.73
CA ASP A 94 12.43 26.52 0.97
C ASP A 94 13.34 25.40 1.50
N GLN A 95 14.65 25.51 1.23
CA GLN A 95 15.62 24.51 1.61
C GLN A 95 15.69 24.30 3.12
N ASP A 96 15.52 25.35 3.93
CA ASP A 96 15.53 25.19 5.40
C ASP A 96 14.30 24.45 5.90
N ALA A 97 13.13 24.69 5.32
CA ALA A 97 11.92 23.93 5.60
C ALA A 97 12.09 22.44 5.23
N VAL A 98 12.65 22.15 4.05
CA VAL A 98 12.89 20.76 3.62
C VAL A 98 13.91 20.07 4.54
N ARG A 99 14.97 20.75 4.97
CA ARG A 99 15.95 20.21 5.94
C ARG A 99 15.31 19.87 7.27
N LEU A 100 14.40 20.72 7.77
CA LEU A 100 13.66 20.48 9.00
C LEU A 100 12.78 19.22 8.87
N PHE A 101 11.96 19.14 7.83
CA PHE A 101 11.10 17.97 7.59
C PHE A 101 11.91 16.68 7.45
N LYS A 102 13.02 16.71 6.71
CA LYS A 102 13.90 15.52 6.57
C LYS A 102 14.58 15.12 7.88
N THR A 103 14.82 16.07 8.78
CA THR A 103 15.34 15.78 10.12
C THR A 103 14.28 15.10 11.00
N GLN A 104 13.02 15.56 10.91
CA GLN A 104 11.89 14.92 11.58
C GLN A 104 11.63 13.51 11.04
N ASP A 105 11.60 13.35 9.71
CA ASP A 105 11.46 12.05 9.03
C ASP A 105 12.51 11.05 9.52
N LEU A 106 13.79 11.46 9.54
CA LEU A 106 14.89 10.62 10.01
C LEU A 106 14.71 10.23 11.48
N GLY A 107 14.32 11.17 12.33
CA GLY A 107 14.02 10.91 13.74
C GLY A 107 12.94 9.82 13.88
N TYR A 108 11.85 9.95 13.12
CA TYR A 108 10.79 8.95 13.08
C TYR A 108 11.31 7.58 12.62
N VAL A 109 12.00 7.50 11.48
CA VAL A 109 12.54 6.24 10.95
C VAL A 109 13.48 5.56 11.95
N ARG A 110 14.37 6.32 12.60
CA ARG A 110 15.25 5.80 13.66
C ARG A 110 14.49 5.19 14.83
N THR A 111 13.43 5.86 15.30
CA THR A 111 12.61 5.32 16.38
C THR A 111 11.91 4.03 15.97
N MET A 112 11.38 3.97 14.74
CA MET A 112 10.74 2.77 14.20
C MET A 112 11.73 1.62 14.03
N ARG A 113 12.92 1.88 13.46
CA ARG A 113 14.01 0.89 13.33
C ARG A 113 14.42 0.33 14.69
N ASN A 114 14.56 1.18 15.71
CA ASN A 114 14.95 0.72 17.05
C ASN A 114 13.87 -0.14 17.71
N LYS A 115 12.58 0.13 17.43
CA LYS A 115 11.48 -0.73 17.89
C LYS A 115 11.51 -2.08 17.17
N THR A 116 11.61 -2.08 15.84
CA THR A 116 11.65 -3.34 15.06
C THR A 116 12.89 -4.17 15.38
N ALA A 117 14.04 -3.55 15.64
CA ALA A 117 15.24 -4.27 16.06
C ALA A 117 15.02 -5.05 17.37
N LYS A 118 14.34 -4.44 18.35
CA LYS A 118 13.97 -5.12 19.61
C LYS A 118 12.92 -6.20 19.40
N GLU A 119 11.98 -6.00 18.49
CA GLU A 119 10.99 -7.02 18.12
C GLU A 119 11.65 -8.23 17.47
N VAL A 120 12.57 -8.02 16.53
CA VAL A 120 13.38 -9.08 15.90
C VAL A 120 14.17 -9.84 16.97
N GLU A 121 14.86 -9.14 17.88
CA GLU A 121 15.60 -9.79 18.96
C GLU A 121 14.69 -10.64 19.86
N ALA A 122 13.51 -10.12 20.23
CA ALA A 122 12.54 -10.84 21.04
C ALA A 122 11.96 -12.07 20.31
N LEU A 123 11.68 -11.96 19.00
CA LEU A 123 11.19 -13.07 18.18
C LEU A 123 12.26 -14.14 18.00
N ARG A 124 13.51 -13.77 17.72
CA ARG A 124 14.64 -14.71 17.64
C ARG A 124 14.79 -15.52 18.93
N ARG A 125 14.75 -14.85 20.09
CA ARG A 125 14.80 -15.54 21.39
C ARG A 125 13.66 -16.54 21.59
N ARG A 126 12.45 -16.23 21.09
CA ARG A 126 11.29 -17.13 21.16
C ARG A 126 11.43 -18.33 20.22
N VAL A 127 11.91 -18.13 19.00
CA VAL A 127 12.14 -19.21 18.02
C VAL A 127 13.16 -20.20 18.58
N VAL A 128 14.33 -19.71 19.02
CA VAL A 128 15.39 -20.54 19.63
C VAL A 128 14.88 -21.31 20.85
N GLY A 129 13.99 -20.71 21.65
CA GLY A 129 13.39 -21.36 22.82
C GLY A 129 12.42 -22.50 22.50
N ILE A 130 11.86 -22.55 21.29
CA ILE A 130 10.95 -23.64 20.86
C ILE A 130 11.72 -24.77 20.19
N GLU A 131 12.71 -24.45 19.35
CA GLU A 131 13.47 -25.46 18.60
C GLU A 131 14.57 -26.11 19.43
N GLY A 132 15.21 -25.37 20.34
CA GLY A 132 16.27 -25.87 21.22
C GLY A 132 17.54 -26.25 20.44
N GLU A 133 18.56 -25.39 20.47
CA GLU A 133 19.81 -25.61 19.72
C GLU A 133 20.83 -26.53 20.43
N GLY A 134 20.42 -27.21 21.51
CA GLY A 134 21.31 -28.00 22.35
C GLY A 134 21.56 -29.41 21.80
N ARG A 135 22.81 -29.78 21.57
CA ARG A 135 23.19 -31.18 21.28
C ARG A 135 23.23 -31.99 22.58
N ARG A 136 22.35 -32.98 22.74
CA ARG A 136 22.35 -33.90 23.90
C ARG A 136 23.59 -34.81 23.82
N VAL A 137 24.50 -34.67 24.77
CA VAL A 137 25.63 -35.60 24.95
C VAL A 137 25.28 -36.53 26.11
N VAL A 138 25.18 -37.83 25.82
CA VAL A 138 24.92 -38.87 26.82
C VAL A 138 26.24 -39.55 27.15
N PHE A 139 26.66 -39.47 28.41
CA PHE A 139 27.84 -40.19 28.90
C PHE A 139 27.48 -41.64 29.23
N VAL A 140 28.38 -42.56 28.91
CA VAL A 140 28.22 -44.02 29.11
C VAL A 140 29.51 -44.57 29.69
N ASP A 141 29.40 -45.43 30.71
CA ASP A 141 30.52 -45.86 31.56
C ASP A 141 31.42 -46.95 30.94
N GLY A 142 30.99 -47.63 29.86
CA GLY A 142 31.79 -48.65 29.17
C GLY A 142 31.51 -48.79 27.66
N GLU A 143 32.48 -49.30 26.90
CA GLU A 143 32.35 -49.49 25.44
C GLU A 143 31.26 -50.50 25.06
N GLY A 144 31.03 -51.54 25.89
CA GLY A 144 29.95 -52.51 25.69
C GLY A 144 28.54 -51.93 25.86
N GLU A 145 28.36 -50.94 26.73
CA GLU A 145 27.06 -50.28 26.94
C GLU A 145 26.71 -49.26 25.85
N ARG A 146 27.70 -48.73 25.11
CA ARG A 146 27.44 -47.85 23.95
C ARG A 146 26.72 -48.59 22.84
N GLY A 147 27.09 -49.84 22.58
CA GLY A 147 26.44 -50.69 21.57
C GLY A 147 25.01 -51.07 21.97
N VAL A 148 24.78 -51.36 23.26
CA VAL A 148 23.45 -51.75 23.78
C VAL A 148 22.49 -50.56 23.88
N ARG A 149 22.96 -49.34 24.20
CA ARG A 149 22.12 -48.15 24.13
C ARG A 149 21.85 -47.72 22.69
N MET A 150 22.82 -47.75 21.78
CA MET A 150 22.57 -47.46 20.36
C MET A 150 21.59 -48.45 19.72
N GLY A 151 21.65 -49.74 20.07
CA GLY A 151 20.67 -50.75 19.61
C GLY A 151 19.34 -50.75 20.38
N GLY A 152 19.34 -50.25 21.63
CA GLY A 152 18.16 -50.12 22.47
C GLY A 152 17.47 -48.76 22.38
N ASP A 153 18.07 -47.77 21.72
CA ASP A 153 17.46 -46.45 21.49
C ASP A 153 16.32 -46.57 20.46
N GLU A 154 16.38 -47.54 19.52
CA GLU A 154 15.22 -47.90 18.68
C GLU A 154 14.06 -48.47 19.52
N GLU A 155 14.34 -49.22 20.60
CA GLU A 155 13.30 -49.77 21.49
C GLU A 155 12.91 -48.80 22.62
N ARG A 156 13.77 -47.83 22.99
CA ARG A 156 13.56 -46.93 24.12
C ARG A 156 13.02 -45.56 23.71
N GLU A 157 13.25 -45.11 22.47
CA GLU A 157 12.41 -44.07 21.86
C GLU A 157 10.96 -44.59 21.77
N VAL A 158 10.75 -45.84 21.35
CA VAL A 158 9.43 -46.48 21.34
C VAL A 158 8.84 -46.62 22.76
N ARG A 159 9.67 -46.89 23.78
CA ARG A 159 9.19 -47.11 25.17
C ARG A 159 8.97 -45.83 25.99
N GLU A 160 9.60 -44.72 25.62
CA GLU A 160 9.27 -43.39 26.18
C GLU A 160 8.05 -42.78 25.47
N GLU A 161 7.81 -43.09 24.18
CA GLU A 161 6.56 -42.80 23.44
C GLU A 161 5.33 -43.54 24.02
N GLU A 162 5.51 -44.70 24.65
CA GLU A 162 4.41 -45.52 25.19
C GLU A 162 3.86 -45.06 26.56
N ARG A 163 4.51 -44.11 27.27
CA ARG A 163 4.09 -43.69 28.62
C ARG A 163 3.11 -42.52 28.67
N GLY A 164 2.75 -41.93 27.53
CA GLY A 164 1.66 -40.98 27.39
C GLY A 164 1.01 -41.16 26.02
N GLY A 165 -0.28 -41.51 25.98
CA GLY A 165 -0.95 -42.01 24.76
C GLY A 165 -0.52 -41.33 23.46
N GLU A 166 0.01 -42.11 22.52
CA GLU A 166 0.72 -41.67 21.31
C GLU A 166 0.03 -40.56 20.50
N GLU A 167 -1.30 -40.50 20.52
CA GLU A 167 -2.06 -39.45 19.85
C GLU A 167 -1.85 -38.06 20.46
N GLY A 168 -1.66 -37.97 21.77
CA GLY A 168 -1.46 -36.73 22.52
C GLY A 168 -0.12 -36.07 22.19
N GLU A 169 0.96 -36.85 22.15
CA GLU A 169 2.30 -36.37 21.81
C GLU A 169 2.40 -35.96 20.33
N LYS A 170 1.84 -36.77 19.42
CA LYS A 170 1.76 -36.42 17.99
C LYS A 170 0.97 -35.11 17.77
N ARG A 171 -0.10 -34.87 18.54
CA ARG A 171 -0.86 -33.60 18.50
C ARG A 171 -0.01 -32.44 19.04
N LEU A 172 0.68 -32.62 20.16
CA LEU A 172 1.54 -31.58 20.76
C LEU A 172 2.68 -31.18 19.81
N ARG A 173 3.31 -32.16 19.16
CA ARG A 173 4.37 -31.92 18.15
C ARG A 173 3.86 -31.11 16.96
N ARG A 174 2.70 -31.47 16.40
CA ARG A 174 2.05 -30.70 15.32
C ARG A 174 1.69 -29.28 15.74
N VAL A 175 1.29 -29.07 16.99
CA VAL A 175 1.00 -27.72 17.51
C VAL A 175 2.29 -26.92 17.62
N ARG A 176 3.36 -27.49 18.19
CA ARG A 176 4.68 -26.85 18.27
C ARG A 176 5.25 -26.49 16.90
N GLU A 177 5.18 -27.39 15.93
CA GLU A 177 5.64 -27.14 14.55
C GLU A 177 4.85 -25.99 13.90
N LYS A 178 3.52 -25.96 14.09
CA LYS A 178 2.68 -24.86 13.59
C LYS A 178 3.00 -23.53 14.28
N GLU A 179 3.31 -23.55 15.57
CA GLU A 179 3.70 -22.35 16.32
C GLU A 179 5.09 -21.87 15.94
N ALA A 180 6.05 -22.77 15.76
CA ALA A 180 7.39 -22.48 15.26
C ALA A 180 7.31 -21.84 13.88
N GLY A 181 6.62 -22.47 12.91
CA GLY A 181 6.48 -21.91 11.57
C GLY A 181 5.78 -20.53 11.53
N LYS A 182 4.85 -20.27 12.45
CA LYS A 182 4.27 -18.92 12.60
C LYS A 182 5.29 -17.92 13.11
N LEU A 183 6.10 -18.28 14.11
CA LEU A 183 7.11 -17.41 14.69
C LEU A 183 8.26 -17.15 13.72
N GLU A 184 8.67 -18.15 12.95
CA GLU A 184 9.62 -18.00 11.84
C GLU A 184 9.10 -17.04 10.78
N GLY A 185 7.85 -17.21 10.32
CA GLY A 185 7.25 -16.28 9.35
C GLY A 185 7.13 -14.85 9.89
N MET A 186 6.83 -14.69 11.19
CA MET A 186 6.83 -13.39 11.85
C MET A 186 8.24 -12.79 11.96
N LEU A 187 9.24 -13.63 12.26
CA LEU A 187 10.64 -13.23 12.35
C LEU A 187 11.15 -12.77 10.99
N GLU A 188 10.94 -13.56 9.94
CA GLU A 188 11.34 -13.22 8.57
C GLU A 188 10.70 -11.89 8.12
N ALA A 189 9.41 -11.69 8.40
CA ALA A 189 8.75 -10.43 8.10
C ALA A 189 9.31 -9.25 8.90
N ALA A 190 9.67 -9.45 10.17
CA ALA A 190 10.27 -8.44 11.02
C ALA A 190 11.70 -8.08 10.58
N GLU A 191 12.48 -9.07 10.14
CA GLU A 191 13.83 -8.86 9.59
C GLU A 191 13.80 -8.07 8.29
N LYS A 192 12.91 -8.43 7.34
CA LYS A 192 12.70 -7.65 6.11
C LYS A 192 12.28 -6.20 6.41
N ARG A 193 11.43 -5.99 7.42
CA ARG A 193 11.05 -4.64 7.85
C ARG A 193 12.24 -3.88 8.44
N LEU A 194 13.07 -4.54 9.24
CA LEU A 194 14.27 -3.94 9.82
C LEU A 194 15.24 -3.51 8.73
N GLU A 195 15.48 -4.37 7.74
CA GLU A 195 16.32 -4.10 6.57
C GLU A 195 15.80 -2.88 5.78
N ALA A 196 14.51 -2.85 5.45
CA ALA A 196 13.91 -1.71 4.76
C ALA A 196 14.03 -0.40 5.57
N LEU A 197 13.89 -0.46 6.90
CA LEU A 197 14.06 0.72 7.77
C LEU A 197 15.52 1.17 7.87
N THR A 198 16.49 0.24 7.85
CA THR A 198 17.91 0.58 7.79
C THR A 198 18.27 1.26 6.48
N GLU A 199 17.82 0.73 5.34
CA GLU A 199 18.05 1.36 4.03
C GLU A 199 17.43 2.76 3.95
N ALA A 200 16.20 2.91 4.48
CA ALA A 200 15.53 4.20 4.53
C ALA A 200 16.27 5.21 5.41
N GLU A 201 16.79 4.78 6.57
CA GLU A 201 17.62 5.61 7.45
C GLU A 201 18.88 6.11 6.72
N GLU A 202 19.61 5.20 6.09
CA GLU A 202 20.84 5.52 5.35
C GLU A 202 20.57 6.47 4.18
N ALA A 203 19.50 6.23 3.42
CA ALA A 203 19.09 7.08 2.31
C ALA A 203 18.73 8.51 2.78
N LEU A 204 17.98 8.63 3.88
CA LEU A 204 17.63 9.93 4.48
C LEU A 204 18.88 10.65 5.02
N ASP A 205 19.80 9.93 5.66
CA ASP A 205 21.05 10.50 6.14
C ASP A 205 21.93 11.00 4.98
N LEU A 206 22.02 10.25 3.88
CA LEU A 206 22.70 10.70 2.66
C LEU A 206 22.02 11.93 2.06
N GLN A 207 20.68 11.99 2.03
CA GLN A 207 19.94 13.15 1.56
C GLN A 207 20.23 14.39 2.43
N ARG A 208 20.22 14.27 3.76
CA ARG A 208 20.55 15.36 4.67
C ARG A 208 21.99 15.85 4.48
N LYS A 209 22.95 14.94 4.31
CA LYS A 209 24.35 15.28 4.04
C LYS A 209 24.53 16.03 2.71
N LYS A 210 23.78 15.66 1.67
CA LYS A 210 23.74 16.38 0.37
C LYS A 210 23.09 17.77 0.48
N MET A 211 22.11 17.91 1.36
CA MET A 211 21.39 19.18 1.58
C MET A 211 22.06 20.10 2.61
N GLY A 212 23.19 19.70 3.21
CA GLY A 212 23.91 20.52 4.20
C GLY A 212 24.31 21.90 3.67
N LYS A 213 24.53 22.86 4.57
CA LYS A 213 24.96 24.22 4.19
C LYS A 213 26.32 24.24 3.48
N SER A 214 27.19 23.28 3.83
CA SER A 214 28.41 22.98 3.09
C SER A 214 28.36 21.56 2.53
N MET A 215 28.83 21.41 1.29
CA MET A 215 28.99 20.11 0.64
C MET A 215 29.91 19.23 1.48
N SER A 216 29.40 18.11 1.99
CA SER A 216 30.14 17.26 2.94
C SER A 216 30.39 15.84 2.44
N VAL A 217 29.71 15.41 1.39
CA VAL A 217 29.78 14.04 0.87
C VAL A 217 29.89 14.08 -0.64
N GLY A 218 30.81 13.29 -1.20
CA GLY A 218 30.91 13.05 -2.64
C GLY A 218 29.82 12.10 -3.14
N GLY A 219 29.71 11.91 -4.44
CA GLY A 219 28.72 10.97 -4.96
C GLY A 219 28.69 10.94 -6.48
N VAL A 220 27.63 10.33 -7.01
CA VAL A 220 27.36 10.29 -8.45
C VAL A 220 26.10 11.11 -8.70
N THR A 221 26.15 12.02 -9.67
CA THR A 221 24.97 12.76 -10.10
C THR A 221 24.00 11.84 -10.85
N LYS A 222 22.75 12.28 -11.07
CA LYS A 222 21.78 11.52 -11.88
C LYS A 222 22.25 11.27 -13.32
N ALA A 223 23.20 12.07 -13.80
CA ALA A 223 23.83 11.91 -15.11
C ALA A 223 25.04 10.94 -15.10
N GLY A 224 25.35 10.30 -13.96
CA GLY A 224 26.46 9.35 -13.85
C GLY A 224 27.82 9.98 -13.55
N VAL A 225 27.90 11.31 -13.40
CA VAL A 225 29.17 12.01 -13.12
C VAL A 225 29.56 11.87 -11.65
N LYS A 226 30.73 11.30 -11.37
CA LYS A 226 31.30 11.17 -10.02
C LYS A 226 31.94 12.48 -9.56
N PHE A 227 31.67 12.91 -8.34
CA PHE A 227 32.30 14.08 -7.71
C PHE A 227 32.72 13.77 -6.28
N LYS A 228 33.78 14.45 -5.81
CA LYS A 228 34.30 14.32 -4.44
C LYS A 228 34.62 15.71 -3.89
N VAL A 229 34.21 15.96 -2.65
CA VAL A 229 34.57 17.18 -1.92
C VAL A 229 36.00 17.04 -1.41
N ARG A 230 36.87 18.01 -1.74
CA ARG A 230 38.29 18.04 -1.30
C ARG A 230 38.56 19.08 -0.22
N GLU A 231 37.64 20.02 -0.04
CA GLU A 231 37.76 21.11 0.92
C GLU A 231 37.45 20.63 2.35
N ARG A 232 38.22 21.13 3.32
CA ARG A 232 37.94 20.90 4.74
C ARG A 232 36.82 21.83 5.19
N LYS A 233 35.94 21.35 6.08
CA LYS A 233 35.03 22.24 6.80
C LYS A 233 35.87 23.22 7.64
N LYS A 234 35.61 24.51 7.45
CA LYS A 234 36.23 25.58 8.23
C LYS A 234 35.75 25.53 9.67
#